data_AF-A0A413T5P5-F1
#
_entry.id   AF-A0A413T5P5-F1
#
_cell.length_a   1.000
_cell.length_b   1.000
_cell.length_c   1.000
_cell.angle_alpha   90.00
_cell.angle_beta   90.00
_cell.angle_gamma   90.00
#
_symmetry.space_group_name_H-M   'P 1'
#
loop_
_entity.id
_entity.type
_entity.pdbx_description
1 polymer ?
#
loop_
_entity_poly.entity_id
_entity_poly.type
_entity_poly.pdbx_seq_one_letter_code
_entity_poly.pdbx_strand_id
1 'polypeptide(L)'
;MDEIFVERIVKRKIDIKGMLLRVLAVVLTVLSLCTILFLGMLGVTLTILFAYLTYLVWAYTSVEYEYSFLNTELTIEKIMGQRKRKHVDEFDIKQAEIIAPAVSDEIKSRVGNIVTFDYSTGYGSSDLYSMITNTDKGTVQVLFNADEKLIEAMRHMRPSIVKR
;
A
#
# COMPACT_ATOMS: atom_id res chain seq x y z
N MET A 1 -31.05 3.62 9.51
CA MET A 1 -29.99 2.63 9.31
C MET A 1 -28.71 3.35 9.64
N ASP A 2 -27.98 2.89 10.66
CA ASP A 2 -26.70 3.50 11.01
C ASP A 2 -25.71 3.24 9.87
N GLU A 3 -25.08 4.29 9.37
CA GLU A 3 -24.04 4.17 8.34
C GLU A 3 -22.80 3.53 8.95
N ILE A 4 -22.36 2.41 8.39
CA ILE A 4 -21.15 1.72 8.84
C ILE A 4 -19.98 2.31 8.07
N PHE A 5 -19.19 3.14 8.77
CA PHE A 5 -17.98 3.75 8.25
C PHE A 5 -16.75 3.31 9.06
N VAL A 6 -15.75 2.74 8.38
CA VAL A 6 -14.48 2.33 8.98
C VAL A 6 -13.32 2.80 8.10
N GLU A 7 -12.40 3.57 8.68
CA GLU A 7 -11.20 4.03 8.02
C GLU A 7 -9.94 3.42 8.67
N ARG A 8 -8.96 3.02 7.86
CA ARG A 8 -7.68 2.51 8.35
C ARG A 8 -6.54 2.87 7.40
N ILE A 9 -5.47 3.45 7.97
CA ILE A 9 -4.23 3.76 7.26
C ILE A 9 -3.16 2.74 7.64
N VAL A 10 -2.48 2.19 6.63
CA VAL A 10 -1.45 1.16 6.81
C VAL A 10 -0.21 1.48 5.98
N LYS A 11 0.97 1.39 6.59
CA LYS A 11 2.25 1.69 5.92
C LYS A 11 2.74 0.50 5.11
N ARG A 12 3.00 0.70 3.82
CA ARG A 12 3.61 -0.32 2.96
C ARG A 12 5.08 -0.49 3.34
N LYS A 13 5.56 -1.74 3.49
CA LYS A 13 7.01 -1.99 3.56
C LYS A 13 7.66 -1.49 2.28
N ILE A 14 8.79 -0.80 2.45
CA ILE A 14 9.56 -0.27 1.34
C ILE A 14 10.13 -1.46 0.56
N ASP A 15 9.89 -1.48 -0.75
CA ASP A 15 10.46 -2.49 -1.63
C ASP A 15 12.00 -2.43 -1.61
N ILE A 16 12.68 -3.54 -1.90
CA ILE A 16 14.15 -3.63 -1.95
C ILE A 16 14.71 -2.56 -2.89
N LYS A 17 14.05 -2.31 -4.03
CA LYS A 17 14.43 -1.25 -4.97
C LYS A 17 14.34 0.14 -4.33
N GLY A 18 13.28 0.39 -3.56
CA GLY A 18 13.10 1.65 -2.82
C GLY A 18 14.13 1.82 -1.71
N MET A 19 14.47 0.74 -1.01
CA MET A 19 15.52 0.74 0.00
C MET A 19 16.89 1.01 -0.62
N LEU A 20 17.22 0.33 -1.72
CA LEU A 20 18.46 0.55 -2.47
C LEU A 20 18.57 1.99 -2.96
N LEU A 21 17.48 2.56 -3.47
CA LEU A 21 17.45 3.96 -3.92
C LEU A 21 17.71 4.94 -2.77
N ARG A 22 17.15 4.68 -1.57
CA ARG A 22 17.44 5.49 -0.37
C ARG A 22 18.91 5.43 0.02
N VAL A 23 19.47 4.22 0.08
CA VAL A 23 20.89 4.02 0.43
C VAL A 23 21.78 4.73 -0.60
N LEU A 24 21.51 4.55 -1.89
CA LEU A 24 22.26 5.21 -2.96
C LEU A 24 22.19 6.73 -2.84
N ALA A 25 21.00 7.29 -2.61
CA ALA A 25 20.82 8.74 -2.48
C ALA A 25 21.61 9.32 -1.29
N VAL A 26 21.60 8.62 -0.14
CA VAL A 26 22.38 9.01 1.03
C VAL A 26 23.88 8.96 0.74
N VAL A 27 24.37 7.86 0.14
CA VAL A 27 25.80 7.72 -0.23
C VAL A 27 26.23 8.84 -1.18
N LEU A 28 25.45 9.15 -2.22
CA LEU A 28 25.74 10.24 -3.14
C LEU A 28 25.78 11.61 -2.44
N THR A 29 24.87 11.85 -1.49
CA THR A 29 24.83 13.08 -0.70
C THR A 29 26.06 13.21 0.22
N VAL A 30 26.55 12.10 0.78
CA VAL A 30 27.77 12.11 1.60
C VAL A 30 29.00 12.35 0.71
N LEU A 31 29.08 11.69 -0.44
CA LEU A 31 30.18 11.89 -1.39
C LEU A 31 30.21 13.32 -1.95
N SER A 32 29.06 13.97 -2.12
CA SER A 32 29.03 15.36 -2.58
C SER A 32 29.66 16.33 -1.58
N LEU A 33 29.67 16.02 -0.28
CA LEU A 33 30.37 16.85 0.73
C LEU A 33 31.88 16.93 0.46
N CYS A 34 32.49 15.84 0.01
CA CYS A 34 33.92 15.83 -0.35
C CYS A 34 34.21 16.78 -1.51
N THR A 35 33.24 17.02 -2.40
CA THR A 35 33.42 17.92 -3.55
C THR A 35 33.55 19.39 -3.13
N ILE A 36 33.09 19.76 -1.92
CA ILE A 36 33.23 21.11 -1.38
C ILE A 36 34.71 21.49 -1.25
N LEU A 37 35.57 20.54 -0.89
CA LEU A 37 37.01 20.77 -0.73
C LEU A 37 37.71 21.12 -2.04
N PHE A 38 37.21 20.61 -3.17
CA PHE A 38 37.83 20.79 -4.49
C PHE A 38 37.16 21.91 -5.32
N LEU A 39 35.83 22.02 -5.23
CA LEU A 39 35.02 22.93 -6.04
C LEU A 39 34.54 24.19 -5.29
N GLY A 40 34.81 24.30 -3.98
CA GLY A 40 34.39 25.42 -3.15
C GLY A 40 32.87 25.65 -3.21
N MET A 41 32.46 26.84 -3.65
CA MET A 41 31.05 27.26 -3.70
C MET A 41 30.19 26.39 -4.63
N LEU A 42 30.76 25.84 -5.72
CA LEU A 42 30.04 24.89 -6.60
C LEU A 42 29.82 23.53 -5.92
N GLY A 43 30.72 23.09 -5.03
CA GLY A 43 30.51 21.87 -4.25
C GLY A 43 29.37 22.00 -3.24
N VAL A 44 29.19 23.21 -2.68
CA VAL A 44 28.08 23.52 -1.78
C VAL A 44 26.74 23.45 -2.50
N THR A 45 26.63 24.04 -3.70
CA THR A 45 25.38 23.99 -4.48
C THR A 45 25.03 22.56 -4.89
N LEU A 46 26.01 21.75 -5.31
CA LEU A 46 25.82 20.33 -5.60
C LEU A 46 25.32 19.55 -4.37
N THR A 47 25.91 19.79 -3.20
CA THR A 47 25.49 19.13 -1.95
C THR A 47 24.04 19.45 -1.60
N ILE A 48 23.63 20.72 -1.71
CA ILE A 48 22.25 21.13 -1.47
C ILE A 48 21.30 20.43 -2.45
N LEU A 49 21.69 20.34 -3.73
CA LEU A 49 20.91 19.63 -4.74
C LEU A 49 20.74 18.15 -4.39
N PHE A 50 21.82 17.45 -4.02
CA PHE A 50 21.74 16.03 -3.62
C PHE A 50 20.94 15.81 -2.34
N ALA A 51 21.07 16.69 -1.35
CA ALA A 51 20.25 16.65 -0.14
C ALA A 51 18.76 16.78 -0.47
N TYR A 52 18.40 17.68 -1.37
CA TYR A 52 17.02 17.82 -1.86
C TYR A 52 16.54 16.59 -2.64
N LEU A 53 17.38 16.02 -3.50
CA LEU A 53 17.05 14.77 -4.22
C LEU A 53 16.83 13.60 -3.25
N THR A 54 17.67 13.46 -2.22
CA THR A 54 17.53 12.44 -1.18
C THR A 54 16.21 12.61 -0.41
N TYR A 55 15.85 13.85 -0.08
CA TYR A 55 14.57 14.18 0.51
C TYR A 55 13.39 13.74 -0.39
N LEU A 56 13.44 14.04 -1.69
CA LEU A 56 12.43 13.60 -2.65
C LEU A 56 12.35 12.07 -2.74
N VAL A 57 13.49 11.38 -2.80
CA VAL A 57 13.54 9.90 -2.80
C VAL A 57 12.80 9.36 -1.58
N TRP A 58 13.01 9.94 -0.40
CA TRP A 58 12.31 9.51 0.82
C TRP A 58 10.80 9.72 0.74
N ALA A 59 10.38 10.87 0.21
CA ALA A 59 8.96 11.19 0.01
C ALA A 59 8.27 10.22 -0.97
N TYR A 60 8.93 9.87 -2.09
CA TYR A 60 8.34 9.00 -3.11
C TYR A 60 8.39 7.51 -2.76
N THR A 61 9.34 7.08 -1.93
CA THR A 61 9.46 5.67 -1.49
C THR A 61 8.65 5.37 -0.23
N SER A 62 8.20 6.38 0.51
CA SER A 62 7.31 6.21 1.67
C SER A 62 5.86 6.12 1.19
N VAL A 63 5.33 4.90 1.10
CA VAL A 63 3.97 4.65 0.63
C VAL A 63 3.11 4.13 1.76
N GLU A 64 1.93 4.72 1.92
CA GLU A 64 0.90 4.29 2.85
C GLU A 64 -0.39 4.05 2.05
N TYR A 65 -1.21 3.10 2.50
CA TYR A 65 -2.53 2.82 1.95
C TYR A 65 -3.59 3.18 2.96
N GLU A 66 -4.63 3.87 2.52
CA GLU A 66 -5.80 4.22 3.31
C GLU A 66 -6.97 3.43 2.76
N TYR A 67 -7.61 2.65 3.63
CA TYR A 67 -8.83 1.91 3.34
C TYR A 67 -9.99 2.64 3.98
N SER A 68 -10.96 3.00 3.16
CA SER A 68 -12.22 3.60 3.59
C SER A 68 -13.33 2.63 3.24
N PHE A 69 -14.03 2.12 4.25
CA PHE A 69 -15.15 1.22 4.07
C PHE A 69 -16.43 1.94 4.45
N LEU A 70 -17.32 2.11 3.47
CA LEU A 70 -18.61 2.76 3.64
C LEU A 70 -19.71 1.82 3.14
N ASN A 71 -20.51 1.29 4.06
CA ASN A 71 -21.61 0.36 3.78
C ASN A 71 -21.19 -0.88 2.97
N THR A 72 -21.09 -0.82 1.64
CA THR A 72 -20.64 -1.93 0.80
C THR A 72 -19.44 -1.60 -0.07
N GLU A 73 -19.00 -0.35 -0.07
CA GLU A 73 -17.90 0.14 -0.90
C GLU A 73 -16.62 0.18 -0.08
N LEU A 74 -15.58 -0.46 -0.61
CA LEU A 74 -14.22 -0.40 -0.11
C LEU A 74 -13.39 0.46 -1.06
N THR A 75 -13.10 1.69 -0.64
CA THR A 75 -12.22 2.61 -1.34
C THR A 75 -10.79 2.46 -0.85
N ILE A 76 -9.84 2.39 -1.79
CA ILE A 76 -8.42 2.27 -1.49
C ILE A 76 -7.69 3.49 -2.05
N GLU A 77 -7.09 4.27 -1.16
CA GLU A 77 -6.25 5.40 -1.53
C GLU A 77 -4.78 5.12 -1.21
N LYS A 78 -3.89 5.67 -2.03
CA LYS A 78 -2.45 5.64 -1.83
C LYS A 78 -1.97 7.01 -1.38
N ILE A 79 -1.34 7.05 -0.21
CA ILE A 79 -0.67 8.24 0.31
C ILE A 79 0.84 8.10 0.06
N MET A 80 1.42 9.02 -0.69
CA MET A 80 2.86 9.08 -0.92
C MET A 80 3.48 10.20 -0.08
N GLY A 81 4.47 9.83 0.74
CA GLY A 81 5.25 10.76 1.55
C GLY A 81 4.41 11.58 2.52
N GLN A 82 3.26 11.05 2.97
CA GLN A 82 2.29 11.75 3.84
C GLN A 82 1.78 13.08 3.26
N ARG A 83 1.80 13.21 1.92
CA ARG A 83 1.46 14.47 1.24
C ARG A 83 0.48 14.27 0.11
N LYS A 84 0.84 13.38 -0.82
CA LYS A 84 0.05 13.18 -2.04
C LYS A 84 -0.84 11.97 -1.87
N ARG A 85 -2.13 12.21 -1.64
CA ARG A 85 -3.18 11.19 -1.75
C ARG A 85 -3.53 10.98 -3.21
N LYS A 86 -3.68 9.72 -3.62
CA LYS A 86 -4.12 9.33 -4.95
C LYS A 86 -5.12 8.19 -4.78
N HIS A 87 -6.35 8.39 -5.25
CA HIS A 87 -7.33 7.32 -5.38
C HIS A 87 -6.77 6.23 -6.30
N VAL A 88 -6.75 4.98 -5.82
CA VAL A 88 -6.15 3.86 -6.56
C VAL A 88 -7.25 3.02 -7.19
N ASP A 89 -8.13 2.48 -6.36
CA ASP A 89 -9.22 1.60 -6.77
C ASP A 89 -10.36 1.67 -5.75
N GLU A 90 -11.51 1.19 -6.20
CA GLU A 90 -12.72 1.06 -5.42
C GLU A 90 -13.36 -0.29 -5.73
N PHE A 91 -13.83 -0.99 -4.70
CA PHE A 91 -14.41 -2.32 -4.83
C PHE A 91 -15.74 -2.39 -4.08
N ASP A 92 -16.79 -2.88 -4.75
CA ASP A 92 -18.05 -3.20 -4.10
C ASP A 92 -18.01 -4.62 -3.55
N ILE A 93 -18.16 -4.75 -2.24
CA ILE A 93 -18.24 -6.04 -1.54
C ILE A 93 -19.38 -6.90 -2.06
N LYS A 94 -20.45 -6.35 -2.66
CA LYS A 94 -21.53 -7.13 -3.30
C LYS A 94 -21.04 -7.97 -4.49
N GLN A 95 -19.96 -7.56 -5.13
CA GLN A 95 -19.34 -8.28 -6.25
C GLN A 95 -18.25 -9.25 -5.79
N ALA A 96 -17.84 -9.16 -4.53
CA ALA A 96 -16.90 -10.09 -3.94
C ALA A 96 -17.50 -11.50 -3.83
N GLU A 97 -16.72 -12.52 -4.17
CA GLU A 97 -17.09 -13.91 -3.99
C GLU A 97 -16.69 -14.43 -2.61
N ILE A 98 -15.49 -14.05 -2.17
CA ILE A 98 -14.90 -14.51 -0.91
C ILE A 98 -13.94 -13.47 -0.35
N ILE A 99 -13.97 -13.32 0.96
CA ILE A 99 -13.03 -12.53 1.76
C ILE A 99 -12.51 -13.46 2.85
N ALA A 100 -11.22 -13.78 2.81
CA ALA A 100 -10.61 -14.72 3.76
C ALA A 100 -9.16 -14.34 4.04
N PRO A 101 -8.56 -14.84 5.14
CA PRO A 101 -7.13 -14.68 5.38
C PRO A 101 -6.32 -15.17 4.18
N ALA A 102 -5.32 -14.39 3.77
CA ALA A 102 -4.52 -14.68 2.56
C ALA A 102 -3.76 -16.01 2.64
N VAL A 103 -3.57 -16.56 3.84
CA VAL A 103 -2.90 -17.85 4.09
C VAL A 103 -3.82 -19.05 3.84
N SER A 104 -5.13 -18.84 3.76
CA SER A 104 -6.11 -19.92 3.59
C SER A 104 -5.94 -20.66 2.24
N ASP A 105 -6.14 -21.98 2.26
CA ASP A 105 -5.95 -22.84 1.09
C ASP A 105 -6.98 -22.55 -0.03
N GLU A 106 -8.17 -22.09 0.34
CA GLU A 106 -9.19 -21.62 -0.62
C GLU A 106 -8.70 -20.43 -1.44
N ILE A 107 -8.00 -19.48 -0.82
CA ILE A 107 -7.43 -18.34 -1.54
C ILE A 107 -6.27 -18.84 -2.41
N LYS A 108 -5.33 -19.61 -1.85
CA LYS A 108 -4.15 -20.11 -2.58
C LYS A 108 -4.51 -20.88 -3.85
N SER A 109 -5.56 -21.70 -3.81
CA SER A 109 -6.03 -22.46 -4.98
C SER A 109 -6.60 -21.58 -6.10
N ARG A 110 -7.11 -20.40 -5.79
CA ARG A 110 -7.68 -19.45 -6.77
C ARG A 110 -6.67 -18.39 -7.25
N VAL A 111 -5.72 -17.98 -6.41
CA VAL A 111 -4.69 -16.96 -6.73
C VAL A 111 -3.92 -17.28 -8.01
N GLY A 112 -3.56 -18.55 -8.22
CA GLY A 112 -2.65 -18.96 -9.30
C GLY A 112 -3.13 -18.61 -10.72
N ASN A 113 -4.43 -18.33 -10.90
CA ASN A 113 -5.04 -18.09 -12.22
C ASN A 113 -5.59 -16.66 -12.39
N ILE A 114 -5.43 -15.76 -11.41
CA ILE A 114 -6.05 -14.43 -11.43
C ILE A 114 -5.05 -13.30 -11.14
N VAL A 115 -5.36 -12.10 -11.66
CA VAL A 115 -4.52 -10.91 -11.42
C VAL A 115 -4.64 -10.48 -9.97
N THR A 116 -3.50 -10.25 -9.32
CA THR A 116 -3.45 -9.82 -7.91
C THR A 116 -3.06 -8.34 -7.80
N PHE A 117 -3.92 -7.57 -7.16
CA PHE A 117 -3.66 -6.21 -6.71
C PHE A 117 -3.22 -6.22 -5.24
N ASP A 118 -1.97 -5.85 -5.00
CA ASP A 118 -1.39 -5.83 -3.65
C ASP A 118 -1.38 -4.42 -3.05
N TYR A 119 -2.34 -4.21 -2.15
CA TYR A 119 -2.50 -3.00 -1.33
C TYR A 119 -2.09 -3.23 0.13
N SER A 120 -1.36 -4.30 0.43
CA SER A 120 -0.98 -4.65 1.80
C SER A 120 0.32 -3.97 2.25
N THR A 121 0.67 -4.17 3.53
CA THR A 121 1.97 -3.87 4.12
C THR A 121 3.12 -4.67 3.51
N GLY A 122 2.81 -5.72 2.75
CA GLY A 122 3.73 -6.77 2.33
C GLY A 122 3.45 -8.10 3.02
N TYR A 123 3.96 -9.18 2.43
CA TYR A 123 3.76 -10.56 2.88
C TYR A 123 4.24 -10.81 4.32
N GLY A 124 3.47 -11.62 5.07
CA GLY A 124 3.81 -12.08 6.43
C GLY A 124 3.16 -11.32 7.58
N SER A 125 2.13 -10.48 7.33
CA SER A 125 1.30 -9.91 8.40
C SER A 125 0.17 -10.86 8.78
N SER A 126 -0.11 -11.02 10.07
CA SER A 126 -1.29 -11.76 10.59
C SER A 126 -2.61 -11.18 10.11
N ASP A 127 -2.60 -9.89 9.76
CA ASP A 127 -3.78 -9.10 9.42
C ASP A 127 -4.01 -9.08 7.90
N LEU A 128 -3.41 -10.00 7.16
CA LEU A 128 -3.43 -10.02 5.70
C LEU A 128 -4.65 -10.79 5.19
N TYR A 129 -5.59 -10.06 4.59
CA TYR A 129 -6.80 -10.61 3.99
C TYR A 129 -6.75 -10.49 2.47
N SER A 130 -7.42 -11.45 1.83
CA SER A 130 -7.56 -11.52 0.39
C SER A 130 -9.04 -11.52 0.05
N MET A 131 -9.44 -10.60 -0.81
CA MET A 131 -10.77 -10.56 -1.42
C MET A 131 -10.67 -10.98 -2.88
N ILE A 132 -11.49 -11.93 -3.29
CA ILE A 132 -11.65 -12.26 -4.71
C ILE A 132 -12.94 -11.61 -5.17
N THR A 133 -12.85 -10.74 -6.17
CA THR A 133 -13.99 -10.01 -6.72
C THR A 133 -13.99 -10.08 -8.22
N ASN A 134 -15.19 -10.10 -8.81
CA ASN A 134 -15.34 -9.93 -10.24
C ASN A 134 -15.37 -8.44 -10.55
N THR A 135 -14.61 -8.04 -11.57
CA THR A 135 -14.62 -6.70 -12.13
C THR A 135 -14.92 -6.80 -13.62
N ASP A 136 -15.14 -5.66 -14.28
CA ASP A 136 -15.36 -5.61 -15.75
C ASP A 136 -14.21 -6.26 -16.56
N LYS A 137 -13.03 -6.38 -15.96
CA LYS A 137 -11.81 -6.95 -16.57
C LYS A 137 -11.58 -8.42 -16.21
N GLY A 138 -12.51 -9.04 -15.49
CA GLY A 138 -12.45 -10.41 -15.01
C GLY A 138 -12.30 -10.52 -13.49
N THR A 139 -12.07 -11.74 -13.02
CA THR A 139 -11.86 -12.05 -11.61
C THR A 139 -10.48 -11.58 -11.18
N VAL A 140 -10.43 -10.78 -10.11
CA VAL A 140 -9.20 -10.22 -9.57
C VAL A 140 -9.11 -10.50 -8.08
N GLN A 141 -7.88 -10.61 -7.60
CA GLN A 141 -7.58 -10.71 -6.18
C GLN A 141 -7.13 -9.36 -5.65
N VAL A 142 -7.70 -8.94 -4.54
CA VAL A 142 -7.32 -7.73 -3.82
C VAL A 142 -6.75 -8.14 -2.47
N LEU A 143 -5.47 -7.84 -2.25
CA LEU A 143 -4.75 -8.13 -1.02
C LEU A 143 -4.64 -6.86 -0.17
N PHE A 144 -5.14 -6.89 1.05
CA PHE A 144 -5.20 -5.72 1.94
C PHE A 144 -5.08 -6.13 3.40
N ASN A 145 -4.74 -5.17 4.26
CA ASN A 145 -4.67 -5.41 5.70
C ASN A 145 -5.97 -5.01 6.38
N ALA A 146 -6.65 -5.99 6.97
CA ALA A 146 -7.92 -5.76 7.65
C ALA A 146 -7.77 -5.97 9.16
N ASP A 147 -8.30 -5.01 9.93
CA ASP A 147 -8.45 -5.16 11.38
C ASP A 147 -9.70 -5.96 11.73
N GLU A 148 -9.83 -6.36 12.99
CA GLU A 148 -11.08 -6.94 13.52
C GLU A 148 -12.27 -6.03 13.26
N LYS A 149 -12.12 -4.71 13.42
CA LYS A 149 -13.19 -3.72 13.14
C LYS A 149 -13.63 -3.72 11.68
N LEU A 150 -12.67 -3.76 10.75
CA LEU A 150 -12.97 -3.75 9.32
C LEU A 150 -13.62 -5.06 8.90
N ILE A 151 -13.10 -6.20 9.37
CA ILE A 151 -13.68 -7.52 9.12
C ILE A 151 -15.08 -7.63 9.70
N GLU A 152 -15.31 -7.10 10.89
CA GLU A 152 -16.63 -7.11 11.52
C GLU A 152 -17.64 -6.23 10.77
N ALA A 153 -17.22 -5.05 10.32
CA ALA A 153 -18.04 -4.19 9.46
C ALA A 153 -18.39 -4.88 8.13
N MET A 154 -17.42 -5.50 7.47
CA MET A 154 -17.64 -6.27 6.23
C MET A 154 -18.60 -7.45 6.48
N ARG A 155 -18.44 -8.18 7.60
CA ARG A 155 -19.28 -9.31 7.98
C ARG A 155 -20.70 -8.89 8.32
N HIS A 156 -20.89 -7.73 8.97
CA HIS A 156 -22.22 -7.19 9.25
C HIS A 156 -23.00 -6.97 7.97
N MET A 157 -22.32 -6.47 6.94
CA MET A 157 -22.91 -6.16 5.64
C MET A 157 -23.10 -7.41 4.78
N ARG A 158 -22.16 -8.35 4.81
CA ARG A 158 -22.23 -9.59 4.02
C ARG A 158 -21.58 -10.78 4.74
N PRO A 159 -22.30 -11.47 5.65
CA PRO A 159 -21.71 -12.50 6.50
C PRO A 159 -21.33 -13.78 5.75
N SER A 160 -21.98 -14.08 4.62
CA SER A 160 -21.78 -15.33 3.88
C SER A 160 -20.45 -15.44 3.14
N ILE A 161 -19.76 -14.31 2.90
CA ILE A 161 -18.52 -14.27 2.11
C ILE A 161 -17.26 -14.08 2.96
N VAL A 162 -17.40 -13.63 4.22
CA VAL A 162 -16.29 -13.33 5.12
C VAL A 162 -15.97 -14.56 5.97
N LYS A 163 -14.79 -15.17 5.75
CA LYS A 163 -14.30 -16.31 6.53
C LYS A 163 -13.21 -15.86 7.51
N ARG A 164 -13.17 -16.52 8.67
CA ARG A 164 -12.20 -16.25 9.76
C ARG A 164 -11.00 -17.18 9.65
#